data_AF-A0A0D0AG72-F1
#
_entry.id   AF-A0A0D0AG72-F1
#
_cell.length_a   1.000
_cell.length_b   1.000
_cell.length_c   1.000
_cell.angle_alpha   90.00
_cell.angle_beta   90.00
_cell.angle_gamma   90.00
#
_symmetry.space_group_name_H-M   'P 1'
#
loop_
_entity.id
_entity.type
_entity.pdbx_description
1 polymer ?
#
loop_
_entity_poly.entity_id
_entity_poly.type
_entity_poly.pdbx_seq_one_letter_code
_entity_poly.pdbx_strand_id
1 'polypeptide(L)'
;MMSTTPISGPAPFSRSTKFNDLPDDIKKTFESIDSHIQGRIQISNELKQRKMGEEAIKGQELIRELHRELLGVSSVIQSDSLFAKDLKAKTEQAVQDTIVATNIVEGFKNPHQSAAYLKNHASFPLEFFTRVTQEMQERLQWFKNTIEQIERKLSASASQSQNTPQAISSTLQTQHAIFVSLAARTAAVDAEVQKVKTLYTQLWRAKTGSMRDPFNELDRGSGGEFGMESLQVK
;
A
#
# COMPACT_ATOMS: atom_id res chain seq x y z
N MET A 1 72.74 7.83 47.69
CA MET A 1 72.40 8.44 49.00
C MET A 1 71.04 9.11 48.87
N MET A 2 69.98 8.47 49.35
CA MET A 2 68.67 9.09 49.59
C MET A 2 68.14 8.47 50.88
N SER A 3 68.13 9.27 51.95
CA SER A 3 67.67 8.89 53.28
C SER A 3 66.16 8.72 53.29
N THR A 4 65.69 7.49 53.47
CA THR A 4 64.30 7.20 53.79
C THR A 4 64.11 7.34 55.30
N THR A 5 63.64 8.50 55.74
CA THR A 5 63.16 8.72 57.11
C THR A 5 61.92 7.85 57.34
N PRO A 6 61.88 6.98 58.35
CA PRO A 6 60.66 6.26 58.69
C PRO A 6 59.70 7.23 59.38
N ILE A 7 58.54 7.48 58.76
CA ILE A 7 57.41 8.15 59.39
C ILE A 7 56.86 7.18 60.44
N SER A 8 57.40 7.27 61.65
CA SER A 8 56.87 6.62 62.86
C SER A 8 55.74 7.49 63.44
N GLY A 9 54.60 7.49 62.75
CA GLY A 9 53.30 7.81 63.35
C GLY A 9 52.48 6.51 63.49
N PRO A 10 51.52 6.42 64.42
CA PRO A 10 50.68 5.23 64.54
C PRO A 10 50.01 4.96 63.18
N ALA A 11 49.87 3.69 62.79
CA ALA A 11 49.14 3.33 61.58
C ALA A 11 47.75 4.00 61.62
N PRO A 12 47.36 4.79 60.60
CA PRO A 12 46.23 5.71 60.72
C PRO A 12 44.89 4.99 60.96
N PHE A 13 44.80 3.69 60.66
CA PHE A 13 43.62 2.87 60.89
C PHE A 13 44.02 1.43 61.25
N SER A 14 43.32 0.85 62.22
CA SER A 14 43.45 -0.56 62.63
C SER A 14 42.15 -1.32 62.35
N ARG A 15 42.17 -2.66 62.33
CA ARG A 15 40.94 -3.47 62.16
C ARG A 15 39.87 -3.24 63.23
N SER A 16 40.22 -2.62 64.36
CA SER A 16 39.30 -2.31 65.46
C SER A 16 38.85 -0.86 65.49
N THR A 17 39.28 0.00 64.55
CA THR A 17 38.88 1.41 64.51
C THR A 17 37.38 1.51 64.23
N LYS A 18 36.62 2.04 65.19
CA LYS A 18 35.16 2.20 65.07
C LYS A 18 34.86 3.53 64.40
N PHE A 19 33.66 3.65 63.81
CA PHE A 19 33.22 4.88 63.15
C PHE A 19 33.35 6.13 64.04
N ASN A 20 33.08 6.00 65.34
CA ASN A 20 33.20 7.09 66.31
C ASN A 20 34.63 7.55 66.57
N ASP A 21 35.64 6.73 66.26
CA ASP A 21 37.05 7.03 66.46
C ASP A 21 37.68 7.78 65.26
N LEU A 22 36.89 8.01 64.20
CA LEU A 22 37.35 8.70 62.99
C LEU A 22 37.33 10.23 63.18
N PRO A 23 38.26 10.97 62.54
CA PRO A 23 38.16 12.42 62.39
C PRO A 23 36.83 12.84 61.75
N ASP A 24 36.27 13.96 62.18
CA ASP A 24 34.94 14.42 61.75
C ASP A 24 34.82 14.60 60.24
N ASP A 25 35.90 15.03 59.57
CA ASP A 25 35.95 15.14 58.11
C ASP A 25 35.75 13.77 57.43
N ILE A 26 36.37 12.72 57.96
CA ILE A 26 36.26 11.35 57.41
C ILE A 26 34.88 10.77 57.69
N LYS A 27 34.30 11.01 58.88
CA LYS A 27 32.92 10.61 59.21
C LYS A 27 31.92 11.24 58.26
N LYS A 28 32.02 12.55 58.04
CA LYS A 28 31.16 13.31 57.13
C LYS A 28 31.28 12.83 55.69
N THR A 29 32.47 12.41 55.28
CA THR A 29 32.70 11.80 53.96
C THR A 29 31.98 10.45 53.85
N PHE A 30 32.09 9.58 54.86
CA PHE A 30 31.38 8.31 54.88
C PHE A 30 29.85 8.47 54.93
N GLU A 31 29.32 9.40 55.71
CA GLU A 31 27.89 9.73 55.72
C GLU A 31 27.42 10.28 54.37
N SER A 32 28.23 11.09 53.70
CA SER A 32 27.95 11.58 52.35
C SER A 32 27.93 10.45 51.33
N ILE A 33 28.86 9.49 51.45
CA ILE A 33 28.92 8.30 50.59
C ILE A 33 27.71 7.39 50.84
N ASP A 34 27.35 7.13 52.10
CA ASP A 34 26.20 6.30 52.46
C ASP A 34 24.89 6.92 51.97
N SER A 35 24.70 8.23 52.20
CA SER A 35 23.56 8.99 51.68
C SER A 35 23.48 8.94 50.15
N HIS A 36 24.62 9.06 49.46
CA HIS A 36 24.67 8.92 48.01
C HIS A 36 24.28 7.50 47.56
N ILE A 37 24.82 6.46 48.20
CA ILE A 37 24.50 5.06 47.87
C ILE A 37 23.02 4.78 48.11
N GLN A 38 22.46 5.21 49.24
CA GLN A 38 21.03 5.10 49.56
C GLN A 38 20.16 5.81 48.51
N GLY A 39 20.53 7.03 48.12
CA GLY A 39 19.84 7.76 47.06
C GLY A 39 19.88 7.04 45.70
N ARG A 40 21.01 6.43 45.34
CA ARG A 40 21.14 5.65 44.09
C ARG A 40 20.32 4.36 44.16
N ILE A 41 20.24 3.70 45.31
CA ILE A 41 19.38 2.51 45.52
C ILE A 41 17.90 2.89 45.36
N GLN A 42 17.47 4.01 45.93
CA GLN A 42 16.09 4.48 45.82
C GLN A 42 15.71 4.81 44.37
N ILE A 43 16.56 5.56 43.66
CA ILE A 43 16.38 5.83 42.22
C ILE A 43 16.32 4.53 41.41
N SER A 44 17.20 3.55 41.72
CA SER A 44 17.17 2.23 41.08
C SER A 44 15.84 1.51 41.32
N ASN A 45 15.32 1.55 42.54
CA ASN A 45 14.05 0.91 42.88
C ASN A 45 12.86 1.61 42.19
N GLU A 46 12.85 2.93 42.12
CA GLU A 46 11.85 3.71 41.37
C GLU A 46 11.89 3.39 39.87
N LEU A 47 13.09 3.29 39.28
CA LEU A 47 13.28 2.90 37.88
C LEU A 47 12.80 1.47 37.60
N LYS A 48 13.02 0.53 38.53
CA LYS A 48 12.52 -0.86 38.42
C LYS A 48 11.00 -0.95 38.55
N GLN A 49 10.38 -0.07 39.35
CA GLN A 49 8.93 -0.01 39.51
C GLN A 49 8.24 0.64 38.31
N ARG A 50 8.90 1.58 37.63
CA ARG A 50 8.39 2.14 36.37
C ARG A 50 8.48 1.08 35.28
N LYS A 51 7.32 0.74 34.71
CA LYS A 51 7.23 -0.10 33.52
C LYS A 51 7.65 0.66 32.27
N MET A 52 8.95 0.95 32.16
CA MET A 52 9.55 1.57 30.99
C MET A 52 9.39 0.65 29.78
N GLY A 53 8.88 1.17 28.67
CA GLY A 53 8.74 0.43 27.41
C GLY A 53 7.37 -0.24 27.17
N GLU A 54 6.52 -0.43 28.18
CA GLU A 54 5.17 -0.98 27.97
C GLU A 54 4.33 -0.03 27.10
N GLU A 55 4.43 1.28 27.33
CA GLU A 55 3.76 2.31 26.53
C GLU A 55 4.32 2.37 25.09
N ALA A 56 5.62 2.14 24.92
CA ALA A 56 6.25 2.11 23.60
C ALA A 56 5.79 0.88 22.79
N ILE A 57 5.66 -0.28 23.44
CA ILE A 57 5.13 -1.51 22.82
C ILE A 57 3.66 -1.31 22.44
N LYS A 58 2.84 -0.76 23.33
CA LYS A 58 1.43 -0.43 23.04
C LYS A 58 1.30 0.54 21.87
N GLY A 59 2.13 1.58 21.85
CA GLY A 59 2.20 2.51 20.73
C GLY A 59 2.58 1.82 19.41
N GLN A 60 3.56 0.91 19.44
CA GLN A 60 3.97 0.14 18.27
C GLN A 60 2.86 -0.80 17.76
N GLU A 61 2.14 -1.47 18.64
CA GLU A 61 0.98 -2.31 18.29
C GLU A 61 -0.14 -1.48 17.68
N LEU A 62 -0.46 -0.33 18.28
CA LEU A 62 -1.47 0.58 17.75
C LEU A 62 -1.11 1.09 16.35
N ILE A 63 0.16 1.45 16.13
CA ILE A 63 0.65 1.89 14.81
C ILE A 63 0.53 0.76 13.78
N ARG A 64 0.85 -0.48 14.15
CA ARG A 64 0.69 -1.64 13.26
C ARG A 64 -0.77 -1.89 12.90
N GLU A 65 -1.66 -1.77 13.87
CA GLU A 65 -3.10 -1.92 13.65
C GLU A 65 -3.63 -0.83 12.73
N LEU A 66 -3.30 0.45 13.02
CA LEU A 66 -3.68 1.57 12.16
C LEU A 66 -3.16 1.41 10.73
N HIS A 67 -1.92 0.93 10.57
CA HIS A 67 -1.36 0.67 9.25
C HIS A 67 -2.14 -0.43 8.50
N ARG A 68 -2.53 -1.50 9.19
CA ARG A 68 -3.37 -2.55 8.62
C ARG A 68 -4.73 -2.01 8.18
N GLU A 69 -5.39 -1.24 9.03
CA GLU A 69 -6.67 -0.60 8.71
C GLU A 69 -6.53 0.35 7.53
N LEU A 70 -5.48 1.18 7.49
CA LEU A 70 -5.20 2.10 6.41
C LEU A 70 -5.02 1.38 5.07
N LEU A 71 -4.28 0.27 5.04
CA LEU A 71 -4.13 -0.55 3.84
C LEU A 71 -5.47 -1.15 3.40
N GLY A 72 -6.30 -1.60 4.35
CA GLY A 72 -7.65 -2.09 4.07
C GLY A 72 -8.53 -1.01 3.44
N VAL A 73 -8.58 0.17 4.05
CA VAL A 73 -9.34 1.32 3.55
C VAL A 73 -8.83 1.77 2.18
N SER A 74 -7.50 1.82 1.99
CA SER A 74 -6.88 2.17 0.70
C SER A 74 -7.28 1.20 -0.41
N SER A 75 -7.26 -0.11 -0.13
CA SER A 75 -7.69 -1.13 -1.10
C SER A 75 -9.17 -0.99 -1.46
N VAL A 76 -10.03 -0.70 -0.49
CA VAL A 76 -11.47 -0.48 -0.73
C VAL A 76 -11.68 0.77 -1.58
N ILE A 77 -11.03 1.89 -1.22
CA ILE A 77 -11.12 3.14 -1.99
C ILE A 77 -10.63 2.94 -3.43
N GLN A 78 -9.56 2.18 -3.64
CA GLN A 78 -9.06 1.88 -4.98
C GLN A 78 -10.08 1.07 -5.80
N SER A 79 -10.70 0.06 -5.17
CA SER A 79 -11.77 -0.73 -5.79
C SER A 79 -12.98 0.14 -6.14
N ASP A 80 -13.43 0.98 -5.21
CA ASP A 80 -14.56 1.88 -5.39
C ASP A 80 -14.28 2.93 -6.48
N SER A 81 -13.05 3.44 -6.57
CA SER A 81 -12.65 4.35 -7.63
C SER A 81 -12.76 3.69 -9.01
N LEU A 82 -12.29 2.45 -9.16
CA LEU A 82 -12.42 1.69 -10.40
C LEU A 82 -13.89 1.42 -10.74
N PHE A 83 -14.69 1.03 -9.75
CA PHE A 83 -16.12 0.82 -9.92
C PHE A 83 -16.86 2.09 -10.35
N ALA A 84 -16.56 3.22 -9.72
CA ALA A 84 -17.16 4.51 -10.06
C ALA A 84 -16.79 4.95 -11.49
N LYS A 85 -15.54 4.73 -11.92
CA LYS A 85 -15.10 5.02 -13.30
C LYS A 85 -15.86 4.15 -14.32
N ASP A 86 -16.00 2.86 -14.06
CA ASP A 86 -16.77 1.96 -14.92
C ASP A 86 -18.26 2.36 -14.99
N LEU A 87 -18.86 2.68 -13.84
CA LEU A 87 -20.25 3.13 -13.75
C LEU A 87 -20.48 4.45 -14.49
N LYS A 88 -19.54 5.40 -14.36
CA LYS A 88 -19.56 6.66 -15.10
C LYS A 88 -19.55 6.40 -16.61
N ALA A 89 -18.59 5.59 -17.10
CA ALA A 89 -18.48 5.27 -18.53
C ALA A 89 -19.76 4.61 -19.08
N LYS A 90 -20.35 3.67 -18.33
CA LYS A 90 -21.63 3.03 -18.69
C LYS A 90 -22.80 4.01 -18.71
N THR A 91 -22.84 4.93 -17.74
CA THR A 91 -23.89 5.95 -17.65
C THR A 91 -23.77 6.95 -18.82
N GLU A 92 -22.57 7.42 -19.11
CA GLU A 92 -22.30 8.31 -20.25
C GLU A 92 -22.70 7.66 -21.58
N GLN A 93 -22.34 6.40 -21.78
CA GLN A 93 -22.77 5.64 -22.96
C GLN A 93 -24.30 5.53 -23.05
N ALA A 94 -24.97 5.17 -21.94
CA ALA A 94 -26.43 5.05 -21.91
C ALA A 94 -27.14 6.38 -22.19
N VAL A 95 -26.60 7.50 -21.68
CA VAL A 95 -27.10 8.84 -21.98
C VAL A 95 -26.94 9.14 -23.47
N GLN A 96 -25.77 8.87 -24.05
CA GLN A 96 -25.53 9.09 -25.47
C GLN A 96 -26.46 8.25 -26.36
N ASP A 97 -26.65 6.98 -26.02
CA ASP A 97 -27.58 6.09 -26.72
C ASP A 97 -29.02 6.63 -26.65
N THR A 98 -29.44 7.13 -25.49
CA THR A 98 -30.76 7.71 -25.27
C THR A 98 -30.96 8.99 -26.08
N ILE A 99 -29.95 9.86 -26.15
CA ILE A 99 -29.98 11.08 -26.97
C ILE A 99 -30.15 10.72 -28.44
N VAL A 100 -29.34 9.79 -28.96
CA VAL A 100 -29.42 9.37 -30.37
C VAL A 100 -30.78 8.73 -30.65
N ALA A 101 -31.26 7.83 -29.79
CA ALA A 101 -32.58 7.22 -29.93
C ALA A 101 -33.70 8.26 -29.93
N THR A 102 -33.65 9.25 -29.04
CA THR A 102 -34.65 10.34 -28.96
C THR A 102 -34.64 11.19 -30.23
N ASN A 103 -33.47 11.59 -30.70
CA ASN A 103 -33.33 12.37 -31.92
C ASN A 103 -33.78 11.60 -33.17
N ILE A 104 -33.58 10.27 -33.20
CA ILE A 104 -34.12 9.42 -34.27
C ILE A 104 -35.65 9.47 -34.23
N VAL A 105 -36.26 9.25 -33.07
CA VAL A 105 -37.73 9.30 -32.91
C VAL A 105 -38.30 10.67 -33.30
N GLU A 106 -37.67 11.76 -32.87
CA GLU A 106 -38.05 13.12 -33.27
C GLU A 106 -37.84 13.38 -34.76
N GLY A 107 -36.77 12.86 -35.34
CA GLY A 107 -36.49 12.98 -36.76
C GLY A 107 -37.55 12.31 -37.62
N PHE A 108 -38.10 11.18 -37.19
CA PHE A 108 -39.23 10.53 -37.85
C PHE A 108 -40.54 11.30 -37.68
N LYS A 109 -40.71 12.08 -36.60
CA LYS A 109 -41.86 12.98 -36.41
C LYS A 109 -41.78 14.22 -37.31
N ASN A 110 -40.58 14.72 -37.61
CA ASN A 110 -40.34 15.90 -38.45
C ASN A 110 -39.37 15.62 -39.62
N PRO A 111 -39.79 14.86 -40.65
CA PRO A 111 -38.87 14.32 -41.67
C PRO A 111 -38.17 15.39 -42.52
N HIS A 112 -38.83 16.53 -42.76
CA HIS A 112 -38.30 17.58 -43.65
C HIS A 112 -37.07 18.30 -43.10
N GLN A 113 -36.91 18.39 -41.78
CA GLN A 113 -35.79 19.08 -41.14
C GLN A 113 -34.67 18.11 -40.71
N SER A 114 -35.02 16.85 -40.43
CA SER A 114 -34.11 15.87 -39.81
C SER A 114 -33.64 14.75 -40.74
N ALA A 115 -33.97 14.79 -42.04
CA ALA A 115 -33.60 13.76 -43.01
C ALA A 115 -32.08 13.46 -43.08
N ALA A 116 -31.24 14.49 -42.96
CA ALA A 116 -29.78 14.33 -42.95
C ALA A 116 -29.29 13.61 -41.67
N TYR A 117 -29.88 13.93 -40.51
CA TYR A 117 -29.55 13.28 -39.24
C TYR A 117 -29.93 11.80 -39.25
N LEU A 118 -31.15 11.48 -39.71
CA LEU A 118 -31.63 10.10 -39.82
C LEU A 118 -30.75 9.25 -40.74
N LYS A 119 -30.27 9.81 -41.85
CA LYS A 119 -29.36 9.11 -42.77
C LYS A 119 -28.00 8.82 -42.12
N ASN A 120 -27.47 9.77 -41.35
CA ASN A 120 -26.18 9.61 -40.67
C ASN A 120 -26.24 8.61 -39.51
N HIS A 121 -27.39 8.47 -38.85
CA HIS A 121 -27.58 7.56 -37.72
C HIS A 121 -28.38 6.29 -38.07
N ALA A 122 -28.50 5.94 -39.36
CA ALA A 122 -29.25 4.77 -39.80
C ALA A 122 -28.68 3.44 -39.29
N SER A 123 -27.36 3.36 -39.06
CA SER A 123 -26.68 2.17 -38.52
C SER A 123 -26.79 2.04 -37.00
N PHE A 124 -27.16 3.10 -36.30
CA PHE A 124 -27.16 3.15 -34.83
C PHE A 124 -27.95 2.00 -34.18
N PRO A 125 -29.19 1.65 -34.60
CA PRO A 125 -29.92 0.56 -33.98
C PRO A 125 -29.18 -0.78 -34.07
N LEU A 126 -28.57 -1.08 -35.22
CA LEU A 126 -27.81 -2.31 -35.43
C LEU A 126 -26.54 -2.33 -34.54
N GLU A 127 -25.81 -1.22 -34.50
CA GLU A 127 -24.61 -1.07 -33.67
C GLU A 127 -24.94 -1.22 -32.17
N PHE A 128 -26.02 -0.58 -31.71
CA PHE A 128 -26.51 -0.67 -30.35
C PHE A 128 -26.85 -2.12 -29.97
N PHE A 129 -27.70 -2.80 -30.74
CA PHE A 129 -28.09 -4.18 -30.41
C PHE A 129 -26.93 -5.16 -30.55
N THR A 130 -26.00 -4.93 -31.48
CA THR A 130 -24.77 -5.75 -31.58
C THR A 130 -23.94 -5.62 -30.31
N ARG A 131 -23.72 -4.38 -29.83
CA ARG A 131 -22.98 -4.13 -28.59
C ARG A 131 -23.68 -4.75 -27.37
N VAL A 132 -24.98 -4.56 -27.21
CA VAL A 132 -25.75 -5.17 -26.11
C VAL A 132 -25.67 -6.70 -26.14
N THR A 133 -25.72 -7.30 -27.34
CA THR A 133 -25.60 -8.76 -27.49
C THR A 133 -24.21 -9.26 -27.07
N GLN A 134 -23.15 -8.54 -27.45
CA GLN A 134 -21.78 -8.84 -27.06
C GLN A 134 -21.59 -8.74 -25.54
N GLU A 135 -22.10 -7.67 -24.91
CA GLU A 135 -22.08 -7.50 -23.46
C GLU A 135 -22.81 -8.66 -22.74
N MET A 136 -23.96 -9.10 -23.28
CA MET A 136 -24.71 -10.24 -22.74
C MET A 136 -23.92 -11.55 -22.86
N GLN A 137 -23.25 -11.78 -23.99
CA GLN A 137 -22.43 -12.97 -24.20
C GLN A 137 -21.26 -13.04 -23.22
N GLU A 138 -20.57 -11.93 -22.98
CA GLU A 138 -19.50 -11.84 -21.99
C GLU A 138 -20.02 -12.12 -20.57
N ARG A 139 -21.20 -11.57 -20.24
CA ARG A 139 -21.85 -11.80 -18.95
C ARG A 139 -22.23 -13.28 -18.75
N LEU A 140 -22.74 -13.94 -19.79
CA LEU A 140 -23.04 -15.38 -19.75
C LEU A 140 -21.78 -16.22 -19.55
N GLN A 141 -20.68 -15.86 -20.22
CA GLN A 141 -19.40 -16.53 -20.03
C GLN A 141 -18.88 -16.34 -18.59
N TRP A 142 -19.04 -15.15 -18.04
CA TRP A 142 -18.72 -14.87 -16.64
C TRP A 142 -19.57 -15.69 -15.67
N PHE A 143 -20.89 -15.77 -15.88
CA PHE A 143 -21.78 -16.59 -15.07
C PHE A 143 -21.38 -18.07 -15.12
N LYS A 144 -21.11 -18.61 -16.32
CA LYS A 144 -20.63 -19.98 -16.50
C LYS A 144 -19.35 -20.23 -15.70
N ASN A 145 -18.33 -19.38 -15.88
CA ASN A 145 -17.07 -19.51 -15.16
C ASN A 145 -17.25 -19.46 -13.64
N THR A 146 -18.18 -18.63 -13.17
CA THR A 146 -18.50 -18.49 -11.75
C THR A 146 -19.19 -19.75 -11.21
N ILE A 147 -20.15 -20.30 -11.95
CA ILE A 147 -20.82 -21.57 -11.59
C ILE A 147 -19.79 -22.69 -11.51
N GLU A 148 -18.93 -22.86 -12.51
CA GLU A 148 -17.90 -23.91 -12.49
C GLU A 148 -16.91 -23.73 -11.31
N GLN A 149 -16.62 -22.49 -10.91
CA GLN A 149 -15.80 -22.23 -9.72
C GLN A 149 -16.52 -22.62 -8.43
N ILE A 150 -17.82 -22.32 -8.32
CA ILE A 150 -18.65 -22.71 -7.19
C ILE A 150 -18.69 -24.24 -7.08
N GLU A 151 -18.93 -24.94 -8.19
CA GLU A 151 -18.93 -26.40 -8.24
C GLU A 151 -17.60 -26.99 -7.79
N ARG A 152 -16.47 -26.48 -8.33
CA ARG A 152 -15.13 -26.90 -7.91
C ARG A 152 -14.89 -26.70 -6.41
N LYS A 153 -15.28 -25.54 -5.87
CA LYS A 153 -15.16 -25.27 -4.43
C LYS A 153 -16.03 -26.20 -3.60
N LEU A 154 -17.25 -26.49 -4.04
CA LEU A 154 -18.16 -27.39 -3.33
C LEU A 154 -17.62 -28.82 -3.31
N SER A 155 -17.10 -29.32 -4.43
CA SER A 155 -16.43 -30.63 -4.51
C SER A 155 -15.18 -30.71 -3.63
N ALA A 156 -14.39 -29.64 -3.58
CA ALA A 156 -13.21 -29.55 -2.71
C ALA A 156 -13.58 -29.52 -1.22
N SER A 157 -14.64 -28.79 -0.85
CA SER A 157 -15.15 -28.77 0.53
C SER A 157 -15.71 -30.12 0.98
N ALA A 158 -16.36 -30.86 0.07
CA ALA A 158 -16.87 -32.21 0.35
C ALA A 158 -15.76 -33.26 0.56
N SER A 159 -14.55 -32.99 0.06
CA SER A 159 -13.41 -33.92 0.09
C SER A 159 -12.35 -33.56 1.13
N GLN A 160 -12.68 -32.67 2.08
CA GLN A 160 -11.76 -32.01 3.02
C GLN A 160 -10.57 -32.86 3.49
N SER A 161 -9.48 -32.79 2.71
CA SER A 161 -8.17 -33.31 3.09
C SER A 161 -7.48 -32.25 3.93
N GLN A 162 -7.25 -32.60 5.19
CA GLN A 162 -6.46 -31.91 6.22
C GLN A 162 -5.49 -30.85 5.67
N ASN A 163 -5.79 -29.56 5.90
CA ASN A 163 -4.85 -28.47 5.67
C ASN A 163 -3.64 -28.65 6.61
N THR A 164 -2.58 -29.29 6.14
CA THR A 164 -1.35 -29.47 6.93
C THR A 164 -0.49 -28.20 6.84
N PRO A 165 0.23 -27.81 7.90
CA PRO A 165 1.18 -26.69 7.85
C PRO A 165 2.20 -26.80 6.71
N GLN A 166 2.61 -28.02 6.36
CA GLN A 166 3.51 -28.31 5.24
C GLN A 166 2.88 -27.97 3.88
N ALA A 167 1.57 -28.25 3.70
CA ALA A 167 0.85 -27.86 2.49
C ALA A 167 0.78 -26.34 2.32
N ILE A 168 0.64 -25.59 3.42
CA ILE A 168 0.66 -24.11 3.39
C ILE A 168 2.04 -23.62 2.94
N SER A 169 3.13 -24.14 3.52
CA SER A 169 4.48 -23.74 3.15
C SER A 169 4.80 -24.05 1.67
N SER A 170 4.46 -25.24 1.20
CA SER A 170 4.62 -25.63 -0.21
C SER A 170 3.76 -24.75 -1.16
N THR A 171 2.53 -24.42 -0.75
CA THR A 171 1.66 -23.51 -1.50
C THR A 171 2.26 -22.11 -1.59
N LEU A 172 2.80 -21.57 -0.49
CA LEU A 172 3.46 -20.27 -0.48
C LEU A 172 4.70 -20.23 -1.37
N GLN A 173 5.53 -21.29 -1.35
CA GLN A 173 6.68 -21.41 -2.24
C GLN A 173 6.24 -21.44 -3.72
N THR A 174 5.18 -22.19 -4.02
CA THR A 174 4.61 -22.27 -5.37
C THR A 174 4.04 -20.92 -5.81
N GLN A 175 3.28 -20.24 -4.94
CA GLN A 175 2.75 -18.90 -5.22
C GLN A 175 3.87 -17.90 -5.46
N HIS A 176 4.95 -17.93 -4.67
CA HIS A 176 6.11 -17.09 -4.88
C HIS A 176 6.76 -17.33 -6.25
N ALA A 177 6.96 -18.60 -6.66
CA ALA A 177 7.48 -18.93 -7.98
C ALA A 177 6.57 -18.42 -9.12
N ILE A 178 5.24 -18.54 -8.95
CA ILE A 178 4.26 -17.99 -9.89
C ILE A 178 4.39 -16.46 -9.97
N PHE A 179 4.50 -15.76 -8.84
CA PHE A 179 4.67 -14.30 -8.82
C PHE A 179 5.95 -13.85 -9.51
N VAL A 180 7.07 -14.54 -9.29
CA VAL A 180 8.35 -14.23 -9.97
C VAL A 180 8.23 -14.44 -11.48
N SER A 181 7.61 -15.54 -11.92
CA SER A 181 7.37 -15.80 -13.34
C SER A 181 6.44 -14.77 -13.97
N LEU A 182 5.37 -14.37 -13.26
CA LEU A 182 4.46 -13.32 -13.71
C LEU A 182 5.20 -11.97 -13.81
N ALA A 183 6.01 -11.62 -12.82
CA ALA A 183 6.81 -10.39 -12.84
C ALA A 183 7.79 -10.36 -14.03
N ALA A 184 8.45 -11.49 -14.33
CA ALA A 184 9.32 -11.61 -15.49
C ALA A 184 8.55 -11.42 -16.82
N ARG A 185 7.36 -12.01 -16.94
CA ARG A 185 6.50 -11.80 -18.11
C ARG A 185 6.02 -10.36 -18.23
N THR A 186 5.60 -9.74 -17.13
CA THR A 186 5.19 -8.33 -17.10
C THR A 186 6.34 -7.42 -17.49
N ALA A 187 7.56 -7.67 -16.99
CA ALA A 187 8.75 -6.91 -17.36
C ALA A 187 9.11 -7.08 -18.85
N ALA A 188 8.94 -8.27 -19.41
CA ALA A 188 9.13 -8.50 -20.84
C ALA A 188 8.10 -7.71 -21.68
N VAL A 189 6.83 -7.73 -21.28
CA VAL A 189 5.78 -6.93 -21.94
C VAL A 189 6.07 -5.44 -21.83
N ASP A 190 6.47 -4.94 -20.66
CA ASP A 190 6.85 -3.54 -20.48
C ASP A 190 8.03 -3.17 -21.40
N ALA A 191 9.07 -4.00 -21.47
CA ALA A 191 10.19 -3.76 -22.37
C ALA A 191 9.76 -3.67 -23.85
N GLU A 192 8.84 -4.54 -24.31
CA GLU A 192 8.29 -4.44 -25.66
C GLU A 192 7.46 -3.16 -25.85
N VAL A 193 6.65 -2.77 -24.87
CA VAL A 193 5.90 -1.50 -24.90
C VAL A 193 6.85 -0.31 -24.98
N GLN A 194 7.95 -0.30 -24.23
CA GLN A 194 8.95 0.78 -24.29
C GLN A 194 9.65 0.86 -25.65
N LYS A 195 9.93 -0.29 -26.28
CA LYS A 195 10.45 -0.32 -27.67
C LYS A 195 9.47 0.30 -28.65
N VAL A 196 8.19 -0.08 -28.56
CA VAL A 196 7.13 0.46 -29.42
C VAL A 196 6.96 1.97 -29.20
N LYS A 197 6.95 2.44 -27.95
CA LYS A 197 6.92 3.88 -27.62
C LYS A 197 8.10 4.61 -28.23
N THR A 198 9.31 4.08 -28.09
CA THR A 198 10.52 4.69 -28.65
C THR A 198 10.44 4.82 -30.16
N LEU A 199 10.03 3.75 -30.86
CA LEU A 199 9.86 3.75 -32.31
C LEU A 199 8.79 4.77 -32.75
N TYR A 200 7.65 4.78 -32.07
CA TYR A 200 6.58 5.74 -32.35
C TYR A 200 7.05 7.18 -32.15
N THR A 201 7.74 7.48 -31.05
CA THR A 201 8.27 8.82 -30.78
C THR A 201 9.26 9.25 -31.87
N GLN A 202 10.12 8.35 -32.36
CA GLN A 202 11.01 8.66 -33.48
C GLN A 202 10.23 9.00 -34.76
N LEU A 203 9.24 8.18 -35.12
CA LEU A 203 8.38 8.41 -36.29
C LEU A 203 7.57 9.72 -36.16
N TRP A 204 7.05 9.99 -34.97
CA TRP A 204 6.29 11.20 -34.66
C TRP A 204 7.15 12.45 -34.81
N ARG A 205 8.38 12.43 -34.29
CA ARG A 205 9.36 13.52 -34.43
C ARG A 205 9.73 13.76 -35.90
N ALA A 206 9.97 12.68 -36.66
CA ALA A 206 10.29 12.78 -38.08
C ALA A 206 9.15 13.39 -38.90
N LYS A 207 7.89 13.09 -38.54
CA LYS A 207 6.72 13.58 -39.26
C LYS A 207 6.30 15.00 -38.86
N THR A 208 6.42 15.36 -37.58
CA THR A 208 5.91 16.64 -37.06
C THR A 208 7.01 17.69 -36.86
N GLY A 209 8.29 17.29 -36.86
CA GLY A 209 9.42 18.16 -36.54
C GLY A 209 9.48 18.63 -35.08
N SER A 210 8.51 18.22 -34.24
CA SER A 210 8.45 18.59 -32.83
C SER A 210 9.32 17.63 -32.00
N MET A 211 10.04 18.14 -31.01
CA MET A 211 10.87 17.33 -30.09
C MET A 211 10.10 16.77 -28.89
N ARG A 212 8.81 17.13 -28.74
CA ARG A 212 7.97 16.70 -27.63
C ARG A 212 7.88 15.18 -27.55
N ASP A 213 7.70 14.66 -26.34
CA ASP A 213 7.34 13.25 -26.20
C ASP A 213 5.81 13.10 -26.31
N PRO A 214 5.29 12.38 -27.32
CA PRO A 214 3.85 12.16 -27.45
C PRO A 214 3.24 11.34 -26.30
N PHE A 215 4.07 10.69 -25.47
CA PHE A 215 3.61 9.86 -24.33
C PHE A 215 3.76 10.54 -22.97
N ASN A 216 4.33 11.74 -22.88
CA ASN A 216 4.45 12.44 -21.61
C ASN A 216 3.12 13.10 -21.24
N GLU A 217 2.50 12.65 -20.16
CA GLU A 217 1.15 13.09 -19.74
C GLU A 217 1.14 14.54 -19.24
N LEU A 218 2.24 15.00 -18.62
CA LEU A 218 2.44 16.41 -18.26
C LEU A 218 2.42 17.35 -19.48
N ASP A 219 2.76 16.79 -20.65
CA ASP A 219 2.76 17.47 -21.93
C ASP A 219 1.42 17.35 -22.68
N ARG A 220 0.54 16.41 -22.33
CA ARG A 220 -0.84 16.40 -22.84
C ARG A 220 -1.62 17.45 -22.04
N GLY A 221 -1.57 18.70 -22.52
CA GLY A 221 -2.09 19.88 -21.84
C GLY A 221 -3.33 19.61 -20.98
N SER A 222 -3.17 19.87 -19.67
CA SER A 222 -4.19 20.05 -18.62
C SER A 222 -5.65 20.02 -19.12
N GLY A 223 -6.20 18.82 -19.30
CA GLY A 223 -7.56 18.62 -19.76
C GLY A 223 -8.16 17.33 -19.21
N GLY A 224 -8.45 17.32 -17.90
CA GLY A 224 -9.10 16.21 -17.16
C GLY A 224 -8.09 15.14 -16.73
N GLU A 225 -8.07 14.58 -15.53
CA GLU A 225 -9.12 14.39 -14.53
C GLU A 225 -8.39 14.02 -13.22
N PHE A 226 -8.53 14.85 -12.18
CA PHE A 226 -8.08 14.66 -10.78
C PHE A 226 -6.70 14.01 -10.52
N GLY A 227 -5.73 14.84 -10.09
CA GLY A 227 -4.41 14.48 -9.61
C GLY A 227 -4.37 13.58 -8.37
N MET A 228 -4.77 12.32 -8.54
CA MET A 228 -4.67 11.23 -7.57
C MET A 228 -3.50 10.27 -7.86
N GLU A 229 -2.79 10.47 -8.98
CA GLU A 229 -1.61 9.66 -9.33
C GLU A 229 -0.38 9.96 -8.44
N SER A 230 -0.39 11.08 -7.71
CA SER A 230 0.66 11.45 -6.76
C SER A 230 0.63 10.67 -5.44
N LEU A 231 -0.34 9.78 -5.24
CA LEU A 231 -0.45 8.94 -4.03
C LEU A 231 0.29 7.59 -4.14
N GLN A 232 1.14 7.39 -5.15
CA GLN A 232 2.11 6.29 -5.11
C GLN A 232 3.15 6.57 -4.02
N VAL A 233 2.86 6.07 -2.82
CA VAL A 233 3.81 6.01 -1.71
C VAL A 233 4.96 5.09 -2.13
N LYS A 234 6.17 5.66 -2.16
CA LYS A 234 7.44 4.92 -2.27
C LYS A 234 7.71 4.11 -1.02
#